data_AF-A0A953W3Y2-F1
#
_entry.id   AF-A0A953W3Y2-F1
#
_cell.length_a   1.000
_cell.length_b   1.000
_cell.length_c   1.000
_cell.angle_alpha   90.00
_cell.angle_beta   90.00
_cell.angle_gamma   90.00
#
_symmetry.space_group_name_H-M   'P 1'
#
loop_
_entity.id
_entity.type
_entity.pdbx_description
1 polymer ?
#
loop_
_entity_poly.entity_id
_entity_poly.type
_entity_poly.pdbx_seq_one_letter_code
_entity_poly.pdbx_strand_id
1 'polypeptide(L)'
;MKIWIVHAFTDRLFAGNPAAVVPLERWLPDATLQAIATENKLSETAFVVPTGLKGNYQLRWFTPATEVPLCGHATLAAGAMLLSEFDPGLEVVVFDSHAGALVVRSTPEGYTLDLPRRQRTPWTPDDSIAAALGGVEIVDAFIGEYANVVVEDEATLRNLKPDFAVLNVAVRGPRQGMIGVTAPADEGQPYDFVSRFFCPGVGIDEDPVTGSSFADLAPYWCDRFDLESVVGFQASKRGGYMRAIQTLSSVRLLGQVSVYLRGELDPSLARLHNRMDEHPEAPKRKKRRARTVKQLPAIFEEPVLPGIVSESTPPPPTSHPAPPENEEPPPPRIVVTGSGEV
;
A
#
# COMPACT_ATOMS: atom_id res chain seq x y z
N MET A 1 -8.85 21.89 4.69
CA MET A 1 -9.54 20.57 4.60
C MET A 1 -9.05 19.73 5.76
N LYS A 2 -9.91 19.00 6.49
CA LYS A 2 -9.46 18.20 7.64
C LYS A 2 -8.57 17.04 7.19
N ILE A 3 -7.60 16.67 8.03
CA ILE A 3 -6.80 15.46 7.88
C ILE A 3 -6.62 14.79 9.23
N TRP A 4 -6.72 13.46 9.24
CA TRP A 4 -6.31 12.63 10.37
C TRP A 4 -5.21 11.68 9.94
N ILE A 5 -4.25 11.43 10.83
CA ILE A 5 -3.37 10.27 10.73
C ILE A 5 -3.85 9.26 11.76
N VAL A 6 -4.28 8.10 11.27
CA VAL A 6 -4.95 7.06 12.06
C VAL A 6 -4.18 5.77 11.89
N HIS A 7 -3.89 5.09 12.99
CA HIS A 7 -3.36 3.74 12.98
C HIS A 7 -4.52 2.76 13.10
N ALA A 8 -4.75 1.98 12.05
CA ALA A 8 -5.77 0.94 12.05
C ALA A 8 -5.23 -0.38 12.59
N PHE A 9 -6.15 -1.21 13.11
CA PHE A 9 -5.86 -2.53 13.69
C PHE A 9 -4.96 -2.48 14.93
N THR A 10 -5.13 -1.41 15.72
CA THR A 10 -4.43 -1.22 16.99
C THR A 10 -5.18 -0.25 17.90
N ASP A 11 -5.03 -0.45 19.21
CA ASP A 11 -5.44 0.45 20.29
C ASP A 11 -4.27 1.29 20.82
N ARG A 12 -3.05 1.11 20.28
CA ARG A 12 -1.83 1.81 20.73
C ARG A 12 -1.25 2.69 19.64
N LEU A 13 -0.70 3.84 20.04
CA LEU A 13 0.10 4.66 19.14
C LEU A 13 1.36 3.89 18.71
N PHE A 14 1.83 4.20 17.49
CA PHE A 14 3.01 3.62 16.83
C PHE A 14 2.94 2.12 16.47
N ALA A 15 1.84 1.43 16.77
CA ALA A 15 1.50 0.10 16.26
C ALA A 15 0.50 0.19 15.10
N GLY A 16 0.01 -0.94 14.59
CA GLY A 16 -0.99 -0.99 13.53
C GLY A 16 -0.48 -0.48 12.18
N ASN A 17 -1.40 -0.22 11.25
CA ASN A 17 -1.08 0.33 9.93
C ASN A 17 -1.54 1.79 9.81
N PRO A 18 -0.62 2.75 9.61
CA PRO A 18 -0.97 4.16 9.50
C PRO A 18 -1.60 4.52 8.15
N ALA A 19 -2.71 5.24 8.19
CA ALA A 19 -3.34 5.86 7.03
C ALA A 19 -3.68 7.33 7.30
N ALA A 20 -3.54 8.17 6.28
CA ALA A 20 -4.14 9.50 6.29
C ALA A 20 -5.61 9.40 5.84
N VAL A 21 -6.50 10.14 6.49
CA VAL A 21 -7.91 10.25 6.12
C VAL A 21 -8.23 11.71 5.84
N VAL A 22 -8.70 12.01 4.64
CA VAL A 22 -8.98 13.37 4.17
C VAL A 22 -10.41 13.45 3.62
N PRO A 23 -11.38 13.92 4.42
CA PRO A 23 -12.70 14.23 3.90
C PRO A 23 -12.67 15.46 3.01
N LEU A 24 -13.36 15.35 1.89
CA LEU A 24 -13.51 16.36 0.87
C LEU A 24 -14.99 16.65 0.63
N GLU A 25 -15.31 17.88 0.26
CA GLU A 25 -16.67 18.24 -0.17
C GLU A 25 -16.96 17.73 -1.60
N ARG A 26 -15.92 17.65 -2.43
CA ARG A 26 -15.93 17.19 -3.82
C ARG A 26 -14.55 16.67 -4.19
N TRP A 27 -14.46 15.86 -5.24
CA TRP A 27 -13.17 15.38 -5.73
C TRP A 27 -12.25 16.52 -6.15
N LEU A 28 -10.99 16.42 -5.71
CA LEU A 28 -9.89 17.17 -6.29
C LEU A 28 -9.41 16.46 -7.57
N PRO A 29 -8.65 17.15 -8.45
CA PRO A 29 -7.99 16.49 -9.58
C PRO A 29 -7.11 15.33 -9.10
N ASP A 30 -7.04 14.24 -9.88
CA ASP A 30 -6.28 13.04 -9.53
C ASP A 30 -4.82 13.33 -9.20
N ALA A 31 -4.19 14.22 -9.98
CA ALA A 31 -2.82 14.64 -9.75
C ALA A 31 -2.63 15.35 -8.40
N THR A 32 -3.65 16.07 -7.90
CA THR A 32 -3.62 16.67 -6.55
C THR A 32 -3.79 15.62 -5.46
N LEU A 33 -4.70 14.65 -5.64
CA LEU A 33 -4.89 13.54 -4.70
C LEU A 33 -3.61 12.73 -4.56
N GLN A 34 -2.98 12.40 -5.70
CA GLN A 34 -1.71 11.69 -5.74
C GLN A 34 -0.60 12.51 -5.08
N ALA A 35 -0.49 13.82 -5.37
CA ALA A 35 0.53 14.68 -4.76
C ALA A 35 0.39 14.77 -3.24
N ILE A 36 -0.84 14.86 -2.71
CA ILE A 36 -1.09 14.81 -1.26
C ILE A 36 -0.64 13.47 -0.68
N ALA A 37 -0.97 12.36 -1.33
CA ALA A 37 -0.56 11.03 -0.86
C ALA A 37 0.97 10.85 -0.89
N THR A 38 1.63 11.36 -1.93
CA THR A 38 3.09 11.40 -2.04
C THR A 38 3.72 12.22 -0.92
N GLU A 39 3.18 13.40 -0.61
CA GLU A 39 3.69 14.29 0.45
C GLU A 39 3.48 13.69 1.85
N ASN A 40 2.32 13.06 2.11
CA ASN A 40 2.02 12.41 3.38
C ASN A 40 2.97 11.26 3.69
N LYS A 41 3.44 10.53 2.65
CA LYS A 41 4.42 9.44 2.76
C LYS A 41 4.04 8.37 3.80
N LEU A 42 2.74 8.08 3.91
CA LEU A 42 2.20 6.95 4.67
C LEU A 42 1.96 5.76 3.75
N SER A 43 1.55 4.62 4.30
CA SER A 43 1.13 3.45 3.52
C SER A 43 0.08 3.88 2.49
N GLU A 44 -0.99 4.53 2.97
CA GLU A 44 -2.06 5.06 2.14
C GLU A 44 -2.63 6.39 2.67
N THR A 45 -3.15 7.18 1.74
CA THR A 45 -4.08 8.27 2.00
C THR A 45 -5.45 7.91 1.44
N ALA A 46 -6.45 7.87 2.31
CA ALA A 46 -7.86 7.69 1.98
C ALA A 46 -8.55 9.06 1.82
N PHE A 47 -9.18 9.26 0.66
CA PHE A 47 -10.00 10.44 0.39
C PHE A 47 -11.46 10.03 0.34
N VAL A 48 -12.32 10.77 1.04
CA VAL A 48 -13.76 10.49 1.11
C VAL A 48 -14.58 11.69 0.66
N VAL A 49 -15.61 11.46 -0.14
CA VAL A 49 -16.55 12.48 -0.63
C VAL A 49 -17.98 12.02 -0.35
N PRO A 50 -18.87 12.85 0.22
CA PRO A 50 -20.25 12.46 0.46
C PRO A 50 -21.00 12.23 -0.86
N THR A 51 -21.88 11.22 -0.92
CA THR A 51 -22.73 10.98 -2.10
C THR A 51 -24.00 11.84 -2.13
N GLY A 52 -24.29 12.54 -1.03
CA GLY A 52 -25.55 13.24 -0.80
C GLY A 52 -26.57 12.43 0.01
N LEU A 53 -26.40 11.10 0.09
CA LEU A 53 -27.17 10.25 1.01
C LEU A 53 -26.44 10.14 2.35
N LYS A 54 -27.17 10.37 3.47
CA LYS A 54 -26.59 10.31 4.82
C LYS A 54 -25.96 8.95 5.08
N GLY A 55 -24.72 8.95 5.58
CA GLY A 55 -23.95 7.73 5.86
C GLY A 55 -23.25 7.12 4.64
N ASN A 56 -23.45 7.67 3.44
CA ASN A 56 -22.87 7.13 2.21
C ASN A 56 -21.80 8.07 1.64
N TYR A 57 -20.65 7.50 1.32
CA TYR A 57 -19.49 8.23 0.81
C TYR A 57 -18.88 7.48 -0.37
N GLN A 58 -18.27 8.19 -1.30
CA GLN A 58 -17.29 7.61 -2.22
C GLN A 58 -15.93 7.56 -1.54
N LEU A 59 -15.12 6.55 -1.84
CA LEU A 59 -13.81 6.34 -1.23
C LEU A 59 -12.78 5.96 -2.29
N ARG A 60 -11.62 6.62 -2.24
CA ARG A 60 -10.43 6.33 -3.06
C ARG A 60 -9.20 6.25 -2.17
N TRP A 61 -8.24 5.42 -2.56
CA TRP A 61 -7.02 5.18 -1.80
C TRP A 61 -5.79 5.39 -2.68
N PHE A 62 -4.83 6.12 -2.16
CA PHE A 62 -3.58 6.42 -2.86
C PHE A 62 -2.41 6.03 -1.98
N THR A 63 -1.51 5.22 -2.52
CA THR A 63 -0.14 5.13 -1.99
C THR A 63 0.64 6.36 -2.43
N PRO A 64 1.89 6.55 -1.96
CA PRO A 64 2.75 7.61 -2.47
C PRO A 64 3.04 7.54 -3.98
N ALA A 65 2.78 6.40 -4.63
CA ALA A 65 3.11 6.17 -6.04
C ALA A 65 1.90 6.01 -6.97
N THR A 66 0.76 5.49 -6.48
CA THR A 66 -0.39 5.18 -7.33
C THR A 66 -1.69 5.11 -6.52
N GLU A 67 -2.82 5.29 -7.21
CA GLU A 67 -4.12 4.83 -6.73
C GLU A 67 -4.16 3.29 -6.67
N VAL A 68 -4.81 2.74 -5.63
CA VAL A 68 -5.01 1.29 -5.45
C VAL A 68 -6.49 0.94 -5.40
N PRO A 69 -6.90 -0.22 -5.93
CA PRO A 69 -8.32 -0.55 -6.10
C PRO A 69 -9.04 -0.92 -4.80
N LEU A 70 -8.31 -1.27 -3.74
CA LEU A 70 -8.84 -1.67 -2.43
C LEU A 70 -7.75 -1.53 -1.37
N CYS A 71 -8.08 -0.91 -0.22
CA CYS A 71 -7.22 -0.90 0.95
C CYS A 71 -8.02 -1.07 2.25
N GLY A 72 -7.82 -2.18 2.96
CA GLY A 72 -8.61 -2.53 4.15
C GLY A 72 -8.39 -1.58 5.33
N HIS A 73 -7.14 -1.37 5.72
CA HIS A 73 -6.82 -0.60 6.93
C HIS A 73 -7.19 0.89 6.78
N ALA A 74 -6.98 1.48 5.60
CA ALA A 74 -7.36 2.85 5.32
C ALA A 74 -8.89 3.02 5.20
N THR A 75 -9.62 1.98 4.77
CA THR A 75 -11.10 1.95 4.83
C THR A 75 -11.59 1.94 6.27
N LEU A 76 -11.02 1.09 7.13
CA LEU A 76 -11.37 1.06 8.55
C LEU A 76 -11.08 2.40 9.22
N ALA A 77 -9.91 2.99 8.95
CA ALA A 77 -9.54 4.31 9.45
C ALA A 77 -10.52 5.39 8.99
N ALA A 78 -10.86 5.43 7.70
CA ALA A 78 -11.79 6.42 7.15
C ALA A 78 -13.18 6.29 7.76
N GLY A 79 -13.72 5.07 7.83
CA GLY A 79 -15.01 4.82 8.46
C GLY A 79 -15.01 5.20 9.93
N ALA A 80 -13.96 4.85 10.68
CA ALA A 80 -13.84 5.22 12.07
C ALA A 80 -13.81 6.73 12.29
N MET A 81 -13.08 7.50 11.47
CA MET A 81 -13.07 8.97 11.59
C MET A 81 -14.41 9.59 11.23
N LEU A 82 -15.10 9.04 10.22
CA LEU A 82 -16.44 9.49 9.86
C LEU A 82 -17.43 9.25 11.00
N LEU A 83 -17.39 8.07 11.62
CA LEU A 83 -18.28 7.65 12.71
C LEU A 83 -17.98 8.32 14.05
N SER A 84 -16.73 8.69 14.33
CA SER A 84 -16.34 9.20 15.67
C SER A 84 -16.05 10.69 15.72
N GLU A 85 -15.57 11.30 14.63
CA GLU A 85 -15.12 12.70 14.63
C GLU A 85 -15.85 13.60 13.63
N PHE A 86 -16.35 13.04 12.52
CA PHE A 86 -17.00 13.84 11.47
C PHE A 86 -18.52 13.93 11.63
N ASP A 87 -19.21 12.79 11.79
CA ASP A 87 -20.64 12.71 12.03
C ASP A 87 -20.94 11.65 13.11
N PRO A 88 -20.74 12.00 14.41
CA PRO A 88 -20.92 11.08 15.54
C PRO A 88 -22.34 10.52 15.73
N GLY A 89 -23.31 11.00 14.94
CA GLY A 89 -24.67 10.44 14.91
C GLY A 89 -24.83 9.24 13.99
N LEU A 90 -23.77 8.82 13.29
CA LEU A 90 -23.76 7.62 12.46
C LEU A 90 -23.23 6.42 13.25
N GLU A 91 -23.88 5.27 13.06
CA GLU A 91 -23.38 3.97 13.54
C GLU A 91 -22.72 3.15 12.42
N VAL A 92 -23.06 3.48 11.17
CA VAL A 92 -22.62 2.79 9.96
C VAL A 92 -22.24 3.80 8.89
N VAL A 93 -21.15 3.51 8.18
CA VAL A 93 -20.74 4.18 6.95
C VAL A 93 -20.67 3.15 5.83
N VAL A 94 -21.25 3.51 4.68
CA VAL A 94 -21.17 2.72 3.44
C VAL A 94 -20.33 3.48 2.42
N PHE A 95 -19.28 2.83 1.94
CA PHE A 95 -18.41 3.36 0.90
C PHE A 95 -18.76 2.77 -0.46
N ASP A 96 -19.01 3.64 -1.43
CA ASP A 96 -19.00 3.33 -2.86
C ASP A 96 -17.55 3.43 -3.37
N SER A 97 -17.00 2.31 -3.85
CA SER A 97 -15.60 2.21 -4.24
C SER A 97 -15.43 1.35 -5.49
N HIS A 98 -14.23 1.39 -6.08
CA HIS A 98 -13.89 0.54 -7.23
C HIS A 98 -13.98 -0.97 -6.91
N ALA A 99 -13.86 -1.36 -5.65
CA ALA A 99 -14.02 -2.75 -5.20
C ALA A 99 -15.48 -3.12 -4.90
N GLY A 100 -16.43 -2.22 -5.16
CA GLY A 100 -17.82 -2.34 -4.74
C GLY A 100 -18.09 -1.70 -3.37
N ALA A 101 -19.25 -2.04 -2.79
CA ALA A 101 -19.67 -1.47 -1.53
C ALA A 101 -18.84 -2.04 -0.35
N LEU A 102 -18.25 -1.17 0.45
CA LEU A 102 -17.57 -1.53 1.69
C LEU A 102 -18.30 -0.90 2.88
N VAL A 103 -18.47 -1.66 3.96
CA VAL A 103 -19.26 -1.21 5.11
C VAL A 103 -18.41 -1.20 6.36
N VAL A 104 -18.36 -0.04 7.02
CA VAL A 104 -17.74 0.13 8.33
C VAL A 104 -18.79 0.41 9.38
N ARG A 105 -18.73 -0.29 10.52
CA ARG A 105 -19.67 -0.10 11.64
C ARG A 105 -18.94 0.13 12.94
N SER A 106 -19.47 1.01 13.78
CA SER A 106 -19.02 1.16 15.16
C SER A 106 -19.58 0.04 16.02
N THR A 107 -18.77 -0.52 16.91
CA THR A 107 -19.18 -1.48 17.93
C THR A 107 -18.56 -1.10 19.28
N PRO A 108 -19.04 -1.66 20.41
CA PRO A 108 -18.39 -1.44 21.70
C PRO A 108 -16.91 -1.86 21.74
N GLU A 109 -16.52 -2.82 20.91
CA GLU A 109 -15.18 -3.41 20.82
C GLU A 109 -14.31 -2.81 19.71
N GLY A 110 -14.75 -1.73 19.04
CA GLY A 110 -13.99 -1.05 17.98
C GLY A 110 -14.81 -0.85 16.72
N TYR A 111 -14.22 -1.16 15.57
CA TYR A 111 -14.85 -0.97 14.26
C TYR A 111 -14.81 -2.26 13.46
N THR A 112 -15.89 -2.54 12.76
CA THR A 112 -15.96 -3.68 11.83
C THR A 112 -15.83 -3.23 10.38
N LEU A 113 -15.20 -4.04 9.55
CA LEU A 113 -15.10 -3.87 8.10
C LEU A 113 -15.44 -5.19 7.41
N ASP A 114 -16.43 -5.18 6.52
CA ASP A 114 -16.74 -6.34 5.68
C ASP A 114 -15.87 -6.32 4.41
N LEU A 115 -15.04 -7.35 4.21
CA LEU A 115 -14.28 -7.56 2.97
C LEU A 115 -14.81 -8.76 2.19
N PRO A 116 -14.75 -8.75 0.85
CA PRO A 116 -15.18 -9.88 0.03
C PRO A 116 -14.42 -11.16 0.40
N ARG A 117 -15.14 -12.27 0.55
CA ARG A 117 -14.52 -13.59 0.72
C ARG A 117 -14.16 -14.16 -0.65
N ARG A 118 -12.87 -14.43 -0.88
CA ARG A 118 -12.40 -15.13 -2.08
C ARG A 118 -12.42 -16.64 -1.87
N GLN A 119 -12.69 -17.38 -2.94
CA GLN A 119 -12.51 -18.83 -2.93
C GLN A 119 -11.02 -19.14 -2.94
N ARG A 120 -10.58 -19.96 -2.00
CA ARG A 120 -9.18 -20.41 -1.93
C ARG A 120 -8.98 -21.58 -2.89
N THR A 121 -7.84 -21.59 -3.57
CA THR A 121 -7.42 -22.69 -4.44
C THR A 121 -6.04 -23.19 -4.02
N PRO A 122 -5.83 -24.52 -3.85
CA PRO A 122 -4.51 -25.05 -3.54
C PRO A 122 -3.47 -24.65 -4.59
N TRP A 123 -2.24 -24.41 -4.13
CA TRP A 123 -1.14 -24.00 -5.00
C TRP A 123 0.17 -24.64 -4.56
N THR A 124 1.00 -24.98 -5.54
CA THR A 124 2.37 -25.45 -5.30
C THR A 124 3.34 -24.32 -5.66
N PRO A 125 3.98 -23.68 -4.67
CA PRO A 125 4.98 -22.65 -4.92
C PRO A 125 6.23 -23.25 -5.58
N ASP A 126 6.86 -22.45 -6.44
CA ASP A 126 8.20 -22.76 -6.96
C ASP A 126 9.24 -22.67 -5.83
N ASP A 127 10.29 -23.48 -5.90
CA ASP A 127 11.38 -23.51 -4.90
C ASP A 127 12.02 -22.13 -4.69
N SER A 128 11.99 -21.26 -5.70
CA SER A 128 12.44 -19.87 -5.60
C SER A 128 11.68 -19.06 -4.55
N ILE A 129 10.41 -19.37 -4.26
CA ILE A 129 9.63 -18.71 -3.19
C ILE A 129 10.17 -19.11 -1.82
N ALA A 130 10.38 -20.41 -1.58
CA ALA A 130 10.96 -20.89 -0.33
C ALA A 130 12.38 -20.32 -0.11
N ALA A 131 13.20 -20.32 -1.16
CA ALA A 131 14.53 -19.71 -1.14
C ALA A 131 14.47 -18.20 -0.84
N ALA A 132 13.57 -17.47 -1.49
CA ALA A 132 13.38 -16.03 -1.27
C ALA A 132 12.88 -15.71 0.13
N LEU A 133 12.22 -16.63 0.83
CA LEU A 133 11.77 -16.47 2.21
C LEU A 133 12.86 -16.80 3.25
N GLY A 134 14.07 -17.15 2.79
CA GLY A 134 15.21 -17.52 3.65
C GLY A 134 15.49 -19.02 3.70
N GLY A 135 14.97 -19.80 2.74
CA GLY A 135 15.17 -21.25 2.68
C GLY A 135 14.31 -22.02 3.68
N VAL A 136 13.09 -21.52 3.95
CA VAL A 136 12.15 -22.17 4.89
C VAL A 136 11.36 -23.28 4.21
N GLU A 137 10.91 -24.25 5.01
CA GLU A 137 9.95 -25.26 4.56
C GLU A 137 8.55 -24.65 4.48
N ILE A 138 7.90 -24.83 3.33
CA ILE A 138 6.50 -24.45 3.12
C ILE A 138 5.65 -25.71 3.31
N VAL A 139 4.81 -25.72 4.34
CA VAL A 139 4.00 -26.89 4.72
C VAL A 139 2.65 -26.93 4.02
N ASP A 140 2.16 -25.79 3.54
CA ASP A 140 0.92 -25.66 2.76
C ASP A 140 0.94 -24.34 1.97
N ALA A 141 0.14 -24.23 0.92
CA ALA A 141 0.04 -23.03 0.11
C ALA A 141 -1.27 -22.96 -0.69
N PHE A 142 -1.78 -21.74 -0.85
CA PHE A 142 -3.02 -21.49 -1.57
C PHE A 142 -3.06 -20.10 -2.19
N ILE A 143 -3.89 -19.94 -3.21
CA ILE A 143 -4.22 -18.65 -3.82
C ILE A 143 -5.61 -18.22 -3.36
N GLY A 144 -5.72 -16.98 -2.86
CA GLY A 144 -6.96 -16.24 -2.63
C GLY A 144 -6.95 -14.95 -3.47
N GLU A 145 -7.13 -13.79 -2.83
CA GLU A 145 -6.77 -12.50 -3.42
C GLU A 145 -5.25 -12.37 -3.63
N TYR A 146 -4.45 -13.04 -2.80
CA TYR A 146 -2.99 -13.09 -2.87
C TYR A 146 -2.47 -14.53 -2.97
N ALA A 147 -1.18 -14.66 -3.31
CA ALA A 147 -0.46 -15.88 -3.02
C ALA A 147 -0.24 -15.98 -1.50
N ASN A 148 -0.52 -17.14 -0.91
CA ASN A 148 -0.34 -17.38 0.51
C ASN A 148 0.44 -18.69 0.73
N VAL A 149 1.40 -18.66 1.64
CA VAL A 149 2.17 -19.83 2.06
C VAL A 149 2.10 -19.99 3.57
N VAL A 150 2.12 -21.24 4.01
CA VAL A 150 2.06 -21.63 5.42
C VAL A 150 3.40 -22.22 5.81
N VAL A 151 3.98 -21.73 6.90
CA VAL A 151 5.18 -22.30 7.53
C VAL A 151 4.78 -23.02 8.81
N GLU A 152 5.68 -23.87 9.32
CA GLU A 152 5.38 -24.77 10.43
C GLU A 152 4.98 -24.03 11.71
N ASP A 153 5.75 -23.00 12.09
CA ASP A 153 5.61 -22.35 13.40
C ASP A 153 5.85 -20.83 13.37
N GLU A 154 5.45 -20.20 14.48
CA GLU A 154 5.56 -18.77 14.68
C GLU A 154 7.02 -18.28 14.71
N ALA A 155 7.94 -19.09 15.26
CA ALA A 155 9.36 -18.78 15.31
C ALA A 155 9.97 -18.65 13.90
N THR A 156 9.64 -19.57 13.00
CA THR A 156 10.05 -19.57 11.60
C THR A 156 9.53 -18.32 10.90
N LEU A 157 8.25 -18.01 11.06
CA LEU A 157 7.61 -16.84 10.46
C LEU A 157 8.26 -15.52 10.93
N ARG A 158 8.52 -15.39 12.23
CA ARG A 158 9.16 -14.19 12.80
C ARG A 158 10.60 -14.00 12.32
N ASN A 159 11.30 -15.09 12.06
CA ASN A 159 12.70 -15.09 11.64
C ASN A 159 12.91 -15.06 10.12
N LEU A 160 11.84 -15.00 9.31
CA LEU A 160 11.96 -14.91 7.84
C LEU A 160 12.85 -13.72 7.45
N LYS A 161 13.70 -13.98 6.45
CA LYS A 161 14.61 -13.00 5.84
C LYS A 161 14.27 -12.89 4.35
N PRO A 162 13.24 -12.12 3.99
CA PRO A 162 12.77 -12.06 2.62
C PRO A 162 13.80 -11.38 1.71
N ASP A 163 14.07 -11.99 0.56
CA ASP A 163 14.67 -11.33 -0.59
C ASP A 163 13.54 -10.69 -1.42
N PHE A 164 13.31 -9.39 -1.16
CA PHE A 164 12.25 -8.64 -1.80
C PHE A 164 12.43 -8.51 -3.33
N ALA A 165 13.68 -8.50 -3.81
CA ALA A 165 13.94 -8.43 -5.25
C ALA A 165 13.51 -9.72 -5.94
N VAL A 166 13.79 -10.88 -5.33
CA VAL A 166 13.33 -12.17 -5.83
C VAL A 166 11.82 -12.31 -5.70
N LEU A 167 11.23 -11.96 -4.55
CA LEU A 167 9.76 -12.03 -4.36
C LEU A 167 9.01 -11.19 -5.40
N ASN A 168 9.53 -10.01 -5.76
CA ASN A 168 8.93 -9.12 -6.75
C ASN A 168 8.77 -9.77 -8.15
N VAL A 169 9.65 -10.71 -8.50
CA VAL A 169 9.63 -11.41 -9.78
C VAL A 169 9.12 -12.85 -9.68
N ALA A 170 9.35 -13.56 -8.58
CA ALA A 170 8.96 -14.95 -8.43
C ALA A 170 7.45 -15.10 -8.14
N VAL A 171 6.86 -14.15 -7.40
CA VAL A 171 5.42 -14.17 -7.11
C VAL A 171 4.66 -13.66 -8.34
N ARG A 172 4.15 -14.61 -9.15
CA ARG A 172 3.38 -14.36 -10.39
C ARG A 172 1.86 -14.58 -10.23
N GLY A 173 1.39 -14.72 -8.98
CA GLY A 173 -0.02 -14.94 -8.65
C GLY A 173 -0.95 -13.76 -9.01
N PRO A 174 -2.19 -13.71 -8.48
CA PRO A 174 -3.19 -12.70 -8.83
C PRO A 174 -2.68 -11.25 -8.68
N ARG A 175 -1.72 -11.04 -7.77
CA ARG A 175 -0.98 -9.79 -7.62
C ARG A 175 0.52 -10.05 -7.60
N GLN A 176 1.22 -9.53 -8.59
CA GLN A 176 2.66 -9.71 -8.71
C GLN A 176 3.39 -9.17 -7.47
N GLY A 177 4.38 -9.91 -6.99
CA GLY A 177 5.24 -9.46 -5.90
C GLY A 177 4.52 -9.27 -4.57
N MET A 178 3.35 -9.89 -4.37
CA MET A 178 2.55 -9.80 -3.14
C MET A 178 2.24 -11.18 -2.58
N ILE A 179 2.72 -11.45 -1.36
CA ILE A 179 2.60 -12.77 -0.72
C ILE A 179 2.31 -12.64 0.78
N GLY A 180 1.32 -13.38 1.25
CA GLY A 180 1.07 -13.63 2.66
C GLY A 180 1.85 -14.85 3.13
N VAL A 181 2.50 -14.74 4.29
CA VAL A 181 3.10 -15.89 4.99
C VAL A 181 2.42 -16.03 6.33
N THR A 182 2.01 -17.23 6.71
CA THR A 182 1.27 -17.49 7.95
C THR A 182 1.72 -18.76 8.65
N ALA A 183 1.50 -18.83 9.96
CA ALA A 183 1.80 -19.98 10.80
C ALA A 183 0.78 -20.05 11.96
N PRO A 184 0.56 -21.22 12.59
CA PRO A 184 -0.21 -21.27 13.83
C PRO A 184 0.52 -20.45 14.91
N ALA A 185 -0.23 -19.87 15.84
CA ALA A 185 0.37 -19.18 16.98
C ALA A 185 0.95 -20.20 17.97
N ASP A 186 1.99 -19.78 18.70
CA ASP A 186 2.51 -20.58 19.81
C ASP A 186 1.46 -20.72 20.94
N GLU A 187 1.55 -21.79 21.73
CA GLU A 187 0.63 -22.01 22.86
C GLU A 187 0.67 -20.83 23.86
N GLY A 188 -0.51 -20.39 24.30
CA GLY A 188 -0.67 -19.30 25.27
C GLY A 188 -0.67 -17.89 24.69
N GLN A 189 -0.54 -17.73 23.37
CA GLN A 189 -0.73 -16.44 22.71
C GLN A 189 -2.20 -15.99 22.74
N PRO A 190 -2.47 -14.67 22.76
CA PRO A 190 -3.84 -14.13 22.71
C PRO A 190 -4.45 -14.11 21.29
N TYR A 191 -3.88 -14.88 20.36
CA TYR A 191 -4.27 -15.00 18.96
C TYR A 191 -4.06 -16.43 18.49
N ASP A 192 -4.82 -16.85 17.48
CA ASP A 192 -4.85 -18.21 16.96
C ASP A 192 -3.78 -18.45 15.89
N PHE A 193 -3.41 -17.42 15.13
CA PHE A 193 -2.39 -17.50 14.08
C PHE A 193 -1.56 -16.22 13.96
N VAL A 194 -0.38 -16.36 13.36
CA VAL A 194 0.50 -15.25 13.00
C VAL A 194 0.63 -15.11 11.49
N SER A 195 0.90 -13.89 11.04
CA SER A 195 1.15 -13.61 9.62
C SER A 195 2.20 -12.52 9.41
N ARG A 196 2.78 -12.49 8.22
CA ARG A 196 3.51 -11.36 7.64
C ARG A 196 3.06 -11.18 6.20
N PHE A 197 3.15 -9.97 5.68
CA PHE A 197 2.72 -9.67 4.32
C PHE A 197 3.79 -8.86 3.58
N PHE A 198 4.33 -9.45 2.51
CA PHE A 198 5.38 -8.85 1.70
C PHE A 198 4.78 -8.38 0.38
N CYS A 199 5.08 -7.15 -0.03
CA CYS A 199 4.43 -6.53 -1.19
C CYS A 199 5.36 -5.69 -2.10
N PRO A 200 6.61 -6.12 -2.39
CA PRO A 200 7.53 -5.32 -3.22
C PRO A 200 6.97 -4.96 -4.61
N GLY A 201 5.98 -5.70 -5.12
CA GLY A 201 5.28 -5.39 -6.37
C GLY A 201 4.56 -4.04 -6.40
N VAL A 202 4.32 -3.40 -5.24
CA VAL A 202 3.76 -2.04 -5.16
C VAL A 202 4.73 -1.02 -4.54
N GLY A 203 6.02 -1.36 -4.49
CA GLY A 203 7.07 -0.44 -4.03
C GLY A 203 7.22 -0.35 -2.51
N ILE A 204 6.64 -1.29 -1.77
CA ILE A 204 6.79 -1.41 -0.30
C ILE A 204 7.26 -2.83 -0.01
N ASP A 205 8.32 -3.00 0.78
CA ASP A 205 8.86 -4.33 1.08
C ASP A 205 7.89 -5.17 1.94
N GLU A 206 7.41 -4.60 3.06
CA GLU A 206 6.52 -5.26 4.03
C GLU A 206 5.44 -4.29 4.51
N ASP A 207 4.17 -4.71 4.40
CA ASP A 207 3.02 -3.95 4.88
C ASP A 207 2.80 -4.18 6.38
N PRO A 208 2.57 -3.15 7.22
CA PRO A 208 2.47 -3.33 8.66
C PRO A 208 1.31 -4.23 9.12
N VAL A 209 0.10 -3.98 8.60
CA VAL A 209 -1.11 -4.76 8.92
C VAL A 209 -2.08 -4.75 7.73
N THR A 210 -2.37 -5.91 7.18
CA THR A 210 -3.01 -6.06 5.87
C THR A 210 -4.37 -6.73 5.98
N GLY A 211 -5.43 -5.93 6.17
CA GLY A 211 -6.80 -6.46 6.33
C GLY A 211 -7.26 -7.34 5.15
N SER A 212 -6.90 -7.00 3.91
CA SER A 212 -7.25 -7.83 2.74
C SER A 212 -6.53 -9.17 2.73
N SER A 213 -5.30 -9.26 3.23
CA SER A 213 -4.63 -10.56 3.41
C SER A 213 -5.34 -11.37 4.50
N PHE A 214 -5.78 -10.75 5.59
CA PHE A 214 -6.58 -11.43 6.61
C PHE A 214 -7.91 -11.98 6.09
N ALA A 215 -8.51 -11.37 5.07
CA ALA A 215 -9.70 -11.92 4.42
C ALA A 215 -9.42 -13.24 3.65
N ASP A 216 -8.17 -13.46 3.22
CA ASP A 216 -7.73 -14.77 2.68
C ASP A 216 -7.41 -15.76 3.81
N LEU A 217 -6.68 -15.31 4.84
CA LEU A 217 -6.13 -16.16 5.90
C LEU A 217 -7.18 -16.62 6.92
N ALA A 218 -8.12 -15.74 7.30
CA ALA A 218 -9.09 -16.06 8.35
C ALA A 218 -9.91 -17.31 8.03
N PRO A 219 -10.53 -17.46 6.85
CA PRO A 219 -11.28 -18.66 6.56
C PRO A 219 -10.38 -19.90 6.33
N TYR A 220 -9.07 -19.75 6.11
CA TYR A 220 -8.13 -20.88 6.13
C TYR A 220 -7.95 -21.41 7.55
N TRP A 221 -7.71 -20.52 8.51
CA TRP A 221 -7.51 -20.88 9.92
C TRP A 221 -8.80 -21.31 10.62
N CYS A 222 -9.95 -20.69 10.31
CA CYS A 222 -11.26 -21.15 10.75
C CYS A 222 -11.48 -22.62 10.39
N ASP A 223 -11.26 -23.00 9.13
CA ASP A 223 -11.46 -24.38 8.67
C ASP A 223 -10.45 -25.34 9.31
N ARG A 224 -9.19 -24.91 9.51
CA ARG A 224 -8.13 -25.74 10.11
C ARG A 224 -8.32 -25.98 11.61
N PHE A 225 -8.90 -25.02 12.31
CA PHE A 225 -9.16 -25.10 13.76
C PHE A 225 -10.60 -25.46 14.13
N ASP A 226 -11.48 -25.65 13.15
CA ASP A 226 -12.92 -25.87 13.33
C ASP A 226 -13.58 -24.74 14.15
N LEU A 227 -13.29 -23.49 13.77
CA LEU A 227 -13.77 -22.27 14.43
C LEU A 227 -14.58 -21.37 13.48
N GLU A 228 -15.56 -20.65 14.00
CA GLU A 228 -16.33 -19.65 13.23
C GLU A 228 -15.63 -18.28 13.15
N SER A 229 -14.72 -18.01 14.09
CA SER A 229 -13.95 -16.78 14.15
C SER A 229 -12.55 -17.05 14.66
N VAL A 230 -11.59 -16.28 14.17
CA VAL A 230 -10.18 -16.36 14.57
C VAL A 230 -9.65 -14.97 14.89
N VAL A 231 -8.68 -14.89 15.77
CA VAL A 231 -7.85 -13.72 16.03
C VAL A 231 -6.49 -13.98 15.43
N GLY A 232 -6.00 -13.08 14.57
CA GLY A 232 -4.65 -13.18 14.04
C GLY A 232 -3.80 -11.99 14.41
N PHE A 233 -2.49 -12.21 14.47
CA PHE A 233 -1.49 -11.17 14.68
C PHE A 233 -0.58 -11.04 13.44
N GLN A 234 -0.49 -9.84 12.87
CA GLN A 234 0.50 -9.57 11.82
C GLN A 234 1.81 -9.14 12.47
N ALA A 235 2.82 -10.02 12.46
CA ALA A 235 4.11 -9.86 13.11
C ALA A 235 5.10 -9.02 12.30
N SER A 236 4.64 -7.89 11.76
CA SER A 236 5.51 -6.86 11.18
C SER A 236 6.27 -6.09 12.27
N LYS A 237 7.15 -5.17 11.89
CA LYS A 237 7.84 -4.27 12.84
C LYS A 237 6.89 -3.47 13.74
N ARG A 238 5.68 -3.16 13.28
CA ARG A 238 4.69 -2.38 14.05
C ARG A 238 3.73 -3.28 14.82
N GLY A 239 3.40 -4.44 14.29
CA GLY A 239 2.44 -5.37 14.88
C GLY A 239 0.99 -4.87 14.79
N GLY A 240 0.05 -5.80 14.67
CA GLY A 240 -1.39 -5.49 14.78
C GLY A 240 -2.24 -6.73 14.92
N TYR A 241 -3.36 -6.59 15.63
CA TYR A 241 -4.31 -7.68 15.88
C TYR A 241 -5.63 -7.39 15.19
N MET A 242 -6.24 -8.45 14.66
CA MET A 242 -7.57 -8.40 14.09
C MET A 242 -8.32 -9.66 14.46
N ARG A 243 -9.59 -9.50 14.85
CA ARG A 243 -10.53 -10.62 14.87
C ARG A 243 -11.22 -10.67 13.51
N ALA A 244 -11.35 -11.86 12.95
CA ALA A 244 -12.05 -12.10 11.71
C ALA A 244 -13.17 -13.11 11.95
N ILE A 245 -14.36 -12.79 11.47
CA ILE A 245 -15.53 -13.66 11.49
C ILE A 245 -15.85 -14.04 10.05
N GLN A 246 -15.90 -15.34 9.79
CA GLN A 246 -16.28 -15.87 8.50
C GLN A 246 -17.79 -15.79 8.32
N THR A 247 -18.25 -15.23 7.19
CA THR A 247 -19.64 -15.35 6.76
C THR A 247 -19.71 -16.15 5.46
N LEU A 248 -20.93 -16.32 4.92
CA LEU A 248 -21.13 -17.01 3.65
C LEU A 248 -20.47 -16.29 2.47
N SER A 249 -20.46 -14.95 2.45
CA SER A 249 -20.02 -14.16 1.29
C SER A 249 -18.92 -13.14 1.60
N SER A 250 -18.62 -12.90 2.88
CA SER A 250 -17.62 -11.93 3.32
C SER A 250 -16.80 -12.45 4.50
N VAL A 251 -15.68 -11.80 4.74
CA VAL A 251 -14.96 -11.89 6.01
C VAL A 251 -15.14 -10.55 6.71
N ARG A 252 -15.73 -10.58 7.91
CA ARG A 252 -15.88 -9.39 8.75
C ARG A 252 -14.66 -9.27 9.64
N LEU A 253 -13.87 -8.23 9.42
CA LEU A 253 -12.77 -7.87 10.29
C LEU A 253 -13.29 -6.97 11.42
N LEU A 254 -12.80 -7.17 12.63
CA LEU A 254 -12.96 -6.29 13.78
C LEU A 254 -11.57 -5.79 14.18
N GLY A 255 -11.44 -4.47 14.26
CA GLY A 255 -10.21 -3.81 14.60
C GLY A 255 -10.43 -2.53 15.40
N GLN A 256 -9.46 -2.21 16.25
CA GLN A 256 -9.36 -0.92 16.92
C GLN A 256 -8.64 0.09 16.01
N VAL A 257 -8.85 1.37 16.30
CA VAL A 257 -8.07 2.45 15.67
C VAL A 257 -7.51 3.40 16.74
N SER A 258 -6.34 3.96 16.46
CA SER A 258 -5.72 4.98 17.31
C SER A 258 -5.39 6.22 16.49
N VAL A 259 -5.88 7.39 16.89
CA VAL A 259 -5.64 8.65 16.17
C VAL A 259 -4.32 9.25 16.63
N TYR A 260 -3.34 9.30 15.73
CA TYR A 260 -2.02 9.88 15.97
C TYR A 260 -2.02 11.40 15.81
N LEU A 261 -2.66 11.91 14.75
CA LEU A 261 -2.66 13.34 14.43
C LEU A 261 -4.02 13.79 13.95
N ARG A 262 -4.42 14.99 14.39
CA ARG A 262 -5.56 15.77 13.90
C ARG A 262 -5.02 17.07 13.33
N GLY A 263 -5.42 17.44 12.12
CA GLY A 263 -4.92 18.66 11.50
C GLY A 263 -5.77 19.15 10.35
N GLU A 264 -5.24 20.17 9.67
CA GLU A 264 -5.84 20.77 8.48
C GLU A 264 -4.80 20.90 7.38
N LEU A 265 -5.17 20.46 6.18
CA LEU A 265 -4.45 20.77 4.96
C LEU A 265 -4.72 22.22 4.53
N ASP A 266 -3.69 22.86 3.98
CA ASP A 266 -3.72 24.26 3.56
C ASP A 266 -4.92 24.55 2.62
N PRO A 267 -5.70 25.62 2.86
CA PRO A 267 -6.88 25.94 2.05
C PRO A 267 -6.60 26.18 0.57
N SER A 268 -5.36 26.51 0.18
CA SER A 268 -4.97 26.72 -1.22
C SER A 268 -5.04 25.44 -2.05
N LEU A 269 -4.90 24.25 -1.44
CA LEU A 269 -5.01 22.97 -2.14
C LEU A 269 -6.39 22.76 -2.77
N ALA A 270 -7.45 23.26 -2.14
CA ALA A 270 -8.82 23.20 -2.68
C ALA A 270 -9.00 24.06 -3.95
N ARG A 271 -8.08 25.01 -4.20
CA ARG A 271 -8.10 25.93 -5.35
C ARG A 271 -7.24 25.45 -6.53
N LEU A 272 -6.48 24.36 -6.37
CA LEU A 272 -5.62 23.81 -7.42
C LEU A 272 -6.38 23.27 -8.62
N HIS A 273 -7.72 23.14 -8.52
CA HIS A 273 -8.62 22.79 -9.62
C HIS A 273 -8.44 23.65 -10.89
N ASN A 274 -7.83 24.85 -10.78
CA ASN A 274 -7.73 25.82 -11.88
C ASN A 274 -6.30 26.11 -12.36
N ARG A 275 -5.23 25.47 -11.85
CA ARG A 275 -3.84 25.93 -12.11
C ARG A 275 -2.84 24.87 -12.58
N MET A 276 -3.23 23.59 -12.65
CA MET A 276 -2.27 22.54 -13.00
C MET A 276 -1.90 22.48 -14.49
N ASP A 277 -2.64 23.15 -15.37
CA ASP A 277 -2.32 23.30 -16.80
C ASP A 277 -1.53 24.60 -17.12
N GLU A 278 -1.33 25.48 -16.14
CA GLU A 278 -0.62 26.75 -16.30
C GLU A 278 0.67 26.74 -15.48
N HIS A 279 1.65 25.92 -15.87
CA HIS A 279 3.03 26.30 -15.58
C HIS A 279 3.36 27.50 -16.47
N PRO A 280 3.59 28.70 -15.92
CA PRO A 280 4.14 29.77 -16.73
C PRO A 280 5.52 29.28 -17.20
N GLU A 281 5.76 29.27 -18.52
CA GLU A 281 7.11 29.06 -19.04
C GLU A 281 8.09 29.89 -18.21
N ALA A 282 9.16 29.24 -17.73
CA ALA A 282 10.21 29.93 -17.01
C ALA A 282 10.60 31.18 -17.83
N PRO A 283 10.58 32.38 -17.24
CA PRO A 283 10.77 33.61 -17.99
C PRO A 283 12.09 33.52 -18.75
N LYS A 284 12.03 33.68 -20.08
CA LYS A 284 13.21 33.61 -20.96
C LYS A 284 14.34 34.42 -20.34
N ARG A 285 15.42 33.74 -20.02
CA ARG A 285 16.60 34.30 -19.32
C ARG A 285 17.11 35.49 -20.14
N LYS A 286 16.78 36.72 -19.75
CA LYS A 286 17.35 37.92 -20.38
C LYS A 286 18.87 37.82 -20.23
N LYS A 287 19.60 37.87 -21.35
CA LYS A 287 21.08 37.93 -21.36
C LYS A 287 21.52 39.08 -20.45
N ARG A 288 21.93 38.77 -19.22
CA ARG A 288 22.56 39.74 -18.33
C ARG A 288 23.89 40.12 -18.96
N ARG A 289 24.08 41.41 -19.29
CA ARG A 289 25.41 41.96 -19.55
C ARG A 289 26.29 41.63 -18.35
N ALA A 290 27.47 41.07 -18.61
CA ALA A 290 28.46 40.76 -17.59
C ALA A 290 28.71 42.01 -16.74
N ARG A 291 28.28 41.98 -15.47
CA ARG A 291 28.73 42.93 -14.47
C ARG A 291 29.94 42.31 -13.80
N THR A 292 31.03 43.07 -13.75
CA THR A 292 32.25 42.78 -13.03
C THR A 292 31.91 42.25 -11.64
N VAL A 293 32.39 41.04 -11.33
CA VAL A 293 32.15 40.35 -10.07
C VAL A 293 32.69 41.21 -8.93
N LYS A 294 31.81 41.72 -8.06
CA LYS A 294 32.24 42.16 -6.72
C LYS A 294 32.41 40.90 -5.87
N GLN A 295 33.56 40.79 -5.22
CA GLN A 295 33.88 39.73 -4.26
C GLN A 295 32.72 39.54 -3.28
N LEU A 296 32.28 38.29 -3.11
CA LEU A 296 31.33 37.88 -2.08
C LEU A 296 31.99 37.98 -0.70
N PRO A 297 31.24 38.30 0.36
CA PRO A 297 31.79 38.39 1.71
C PRO A 297 32.30 37.03 2.21
N ALA A 298 33.37 37.07 3.01
CA ALA A 298 34.22 35.94 3.47
C ALA A 298 33.54 34.87 4.34
N ILE A 299 32.21 34.85 4.43
CA ILE A 299 31.42 33.83 5.14
C ILE A 299 31.16 32.57 4.30
N PHE A 300 31.56 32.58 3.02
CA PHE A 300 31.38 31.46 2.09
C PHE A 300 32.68 30.75 1.71
N GLU A 301 33.79 31.00 2.41
CA GLU A 301 35.02 30.23 2.22
C GLU A 301 35.01 29.03 3.18
N GLU A 302 34.90 27.82 2.61
CA GLU A 302 35.09 26.56 3.35
C GLU A 302 36.55 26.41 3.79
N PRO A 303 36.85 25.86 4.98
CA PRO A 303 38.22 25.64 5.41
C PRO A 303 38.86 24.52 4.58
N VAL A 304 39.92 24.86 3.85
CA VAL A 304 40.75 23.92 3.09
C VAL A 304 41.52 23.02 4.06
N LEU A 305 41.24 21.71 4.05
CA LEU A 305 42.07 20.70 4.68
C LEU A 305 43.40 20.56 3.91
N PRO A 306 44.57 20.65 4.57
CA PRO A 306 45.84 20.57 3.88
C PRO A 306 46.23 19.12 3.57
N GLY A 307 46.40 18.83 2.28
CA GLY A 307 47.32 17.79 1.82
C GLY A 307 46.68 16.65 1.04
N ILE A 308 46.38 16.87 -0.24
CA ILE A 308 46.64 15.89 -1.31
C ILE A 308 47.08 16.69 -2.55
N VAL A 309 48.33 16.45 -2.97
CA VAL A 309 48.92 17.02 -4.19
C VAL A 309 48.35 16.30 -5.40
N SER A 310 47.96 17.10 -6.39
CA SER A 310 47.47 16.77 -7.73
C SER A 310 48.43 15.88 -8.53
N GLU A 311 47.90 14.92 -9.29
CA GLU A 311 48.09 14.83 -10.74
C GLU A 311 47.29 13.66 -11.34
N SER A 312 46.30 13.95 -12.19
CA SER A 312 46.06 13.21 -13.44
C SER A 312 45.01 13.92 -14.28
N THR A 313 45.39 14.23 -15.51
CA THR A 313 44.55 14.78 -16.56
C THR A 313 43.53 13.72 -17.00
N PRO A 314 42.24 14.03 -17.19
CA PRO A 314 41.30 13.05 -17.75
C PRO A 314 41.55 12.89 -19.27
N PRO A 315 41.41 11.66 -19.82
CA PRO A 315 41.59 11.43 -21.25
C PRO A 315 40.41 11.99 -22.07
N PRO A 316 40.59 12.25 -23.37
CA PRO A 316 39.53 12.81 -24.22
C PRO A 316 38.40 11.78 -24.47
N PRO A 317 37.17 12.24 -24.74
CA PRO A 317 36.00 11.38 -24.87
C PRO A 317 36.07 10.50 -26.12
N THR A 318 35.76 9.21 -25.95
CA THR A 318 35.63 8.23 -27.03
C THR A 318 34.33 8.47 -27.80
N SER A 319 34.45 8.55 -29.13
CA SER A 319 33.33 8.61 -30.08
C SER A 319 32.59 7.27 -30.13
N HIS A 320 31.34 7.23 -29.69
CA HIS A 320 30.43 6.13 -30.01
C HIS A 320 29.86 6.29 -31.42
N PRO A 321 29.79 5.22 -32.24
CA PRO A 321 29.17 5.28 -33.56
C PRO A 321 27.64 5.38 -33.46
N ALA A 322 27.03 6.11 -34.39
CA ALA A 322 25.58 6.27 -34.50
C ALA A 322 24.89 4.94 -34.88
N PRO A 323 23.64 4.70 -34.44
CA PRO A 323 22.86 3.54 -34.85
C PRO A 323 22.36 3.68 -36.30
N PRO A 324 22.19 2.56 -37.04
CA PRO A 324 21.68 2.61 -38.41
C PRO A 324 20.19 2.97 -38.46
N GLU A 325 19.83 3.80 -39.44
CA GLU A 325 18.47 4.15 -39.82
C GLU A 325 17.81 3.03 -40.66
N ASN A 326 16.49 2.89 -40.47
CA ASN A 326 15.50 2.26 -41.37
C ASN A 326 15.52 0.74 -41.56
N GLU A 327 14.72 0.02 -40.77
CA GLU A 327 13.95 -1.12 -41.26
C GLU A 327 12.51 -1.06 -40.67
N GLU A 328 11.51 -1.01 -41.55
CA GLU A 328 10.08 -1.10 -41.17
C GLU A 328 9.77 -2.49 -40.60
N PRO A 329 8.92 -2.59 -39.55
CA PRO A 329 8.51 -3.88 -39.01
C PRO A 329 7.55 -4.59 -39.99
N PRO A 330 7.66 -5.93 -40.15
CA PRO A 330 6.75 -6.68 -41.02
C PRO A 330 5.33 -6.71 -40.42
N PRO A 331 4.28 -6.74 -41.27
CA PRO A 331 2.90 -6.73 -40.80
C PRO A 331 2.51 -8.03 -40.06
N PRO A 332 1.56 -7.97 -39.11
CA PRO A 332 1.19 -9.11 -38.29
C PRO A 332 0.50 -10.21 -39.10
N ARG A 333 0.93 -11.46 -38.90
CA ARG A 333 0.24 -12.66 -39.39
C ARG A 333 -1.01 -12.90 -38.57
N ILE A 334 -2.17 -12.82 -39.22
CA ILE A 334 -3.46 -13.29 -38.71
C ILE A 334 -3.45 -14.82 -38.76
N VAL A 335 -3.53 -15.48 -37.60
CA VAL A 335 -3.80 -16.92 -37.50
C VAL A 335 -5.31 -17.10 -37.38
N VAL A 336 -5.93 -17.62 -38.44
CA VAL A 336 -7.32 -18.08 -38.43
C VAL A 336 -7.33 -19.51 -37.89
N THR A 337 -7.80 -19.71 -36.66
CA THR A 337 -8.16 -21.05 -36.18
C THR A 337 -9.56 -21.38 -36.70
N GLY A 338 -9.61 -22.24 -37.71
CA GLY A 338 -10.84 -22.74 -38.29
C GLY A 338 -11.65 -23.56 -37.28
N SER A 339 -12.95 -23.26 -37.25
CA SER A 339 -14.03 -24.12 -36.76
C SER A 339 -14.25 -25.30 -37.71
N GLY A 340 -14.40 -26.52 -37.19
CA GLY A 340 -15.00 -27.62 -37.93
C GLY A 340 -14.72 -29.01 -37.34
N GLU A 341 -15.73 -29.52 -36.62
CA GLU A 341 -16.29 -30.90 -36.60
C GLU A 341 -15.32 -32.09 -36.36
N VAL A 342 -15.55 -33.01 -35.42
CA VAL A 342 -16.76 -33.83 -35.15
C VAL A 342 -16.88 -34.13 -33.65
#